data_AF-A0A031LN59-F1
#
_entry.id   AF-A0A031LN59-F1
#
_cell.length_a   1.000
_cell.length_b   1.000
_cell.length_c   1.000
_cell.angle_alpha   90.00
_cell.angle_beta   90.00
_cell.angle_gamma   90.00
#
_symmetry.space_group_name_H-M   'P 1'
#
loop_
_entity.id
_entity.type
_entity.pdbx_description
1 polymer ?
#
loop_
_entity_poly.entity_id
_entity_poly.type
_entity_poly.pdbx_seq_one_letter_code
_entity_poly.pdbx_strand_id
1 'polypeptide(L)'
;MRLSEVVELYKKKEETFIEINEKIEFEDIPVDIGTRIILNKGERKRLIDLGILSLIYKKNRNFVQDYLDLDSSLDNIHEKYGVYTELEFLSICCQDLVSDLDLKAVLEKLKTYILSREKEADE
;
A
#
# COMPACT_ATOMS: atom_id res chain seq x y z
N MET A 1 7.37 15.80 1.45
CA MET A 1 6.00 16.18 1.88
C MET A 1 5.52 15.21 2.95
N ARG A 2 4.84 15.68 3.99
CA ARG A 2 4.26 14.83 5.04
C ARG A 2 2.96 14.17 4.59
N LEU A 3 2.62 13.02 5.16
CA LEU A 3 1.36 12.32 4.84
C LEU A 3 0.13 13.21 5.06
N SER A 4 0.09 13.97 6.15
CA SER A 4 -0.97 14.94 6.45
C SER A 4 -1.19 15.94 5.31
N GLU A 5 -0.12 16.51 4.76
CA GLU A 5 -0.17 17.46 3.64
C GLU A 5 -0.72 16.82 2.36
N VAL A 6 -0.34 15.57 2.08
CA VAL A 6 -0.84 14.80 0.91
C VAL A 6 -2.34 14.54 1.04
N VAL A 7 -2.82 14.17 2.23
CA VAL A 7 -4.24 13.92 2.49
C VAL A 7 -5.07 15.20 2.33
N GLU A 8 -4.56 16.34 2.80
CA GLU A 8 -5.22 17.63 2.58
C GLU A 8 -5.28 18.00 1.10
N LEU A 9 -4.20 17.76 0.35
CA LEU A 9 -4.17 18.01 -1.09
C LEU A 9 -5.18 17.12 -1.83
N TYR A 10 -5.27 15.85 -1.46
CA TYR A 10 -6.22 14.90 -2.05
C TYR A 10 -7.66 15.39 -1.87
N LYS A 11 -8.03 15.79 -0.65
CA LYS A 11 -9.37 16.32 -0.33
C LYS A 11 -9.70 17.59 -1.11
N LYS A 12 -8.72 18.45 -1.36
CA LYS A 12 -8.91 19.72 -2.09
C LYS A 12 -9.08 19.54 -3.59
N LYS A 13 -8.49 18.50 -4.19
CA LYS A 13 -8.53 18.30 -5.64
C LYS A 13 -9.83 17.67 -6.14
N GLU A 14 -10.57 16.96 -5.28
CA GLU A 14 -11.80 16.23 -5.66
C GLU A 14 -11.59 15.25 -6.82
N GLU A 15 -10.37 14.77 -7.02
CA GLU A 15 -9.99 13.79 -8.06
C GLU A 15 -9.95 12.37 -7.48
N THR A 16 -10.08 11.36 -8.35
CA THR A 16 -9.97 9.93 -7.97
C THR A 16 -8.57 9.57 -7.44
N PHE A 17 -7.55 10.28 -7.92
CA PHE A 17 -6.17 10.16 -7.46
C PHE A 17 -5.42 11.46 -7.71
N ILE A 18 -4.37 11.71 -6.95
CA ILE A 18 -3.46 12.84 -7.18
C ILE A 18 -2.05 12.33 -7.48
N GLU A 19 -1.33 13.00 -8.38
CA GLU A 19 0.07 12.68 -8.67
C GLU A 19 1.00 13.42 -7.69
N ILE A 20 1.92 12.68 -7.09
CA ILE A 20 2.94 13.17 -6.15
C ILE A 20 4.32 12.83 -6.73
N ASN A 21 5.14 13.86 -6.89
CA ASN A 21 6.50 13.73 -7.45
C ASN A 21 7.60 13.81 -6.36
N GLU A 22 7.20 13.93 -5.10
CA GLU A 22 8.11 14.13 -3.97
C GLU A 22 8.04 12.96 -3.00
N LYS A 23 9.11 12.78 -2.21
CA LYS A 23 9.12 11.79 -1.13
C LYS A 23 8.03 12.10 -0.10
N ILE A 24 7.30 11.07 0.28
CA ILE A 24 6.28 11.13 1.34
C ILE A 24 6.91 10.67 2.66
N GLU A 25 6.86 11.54 3.67
CA GLU A 25 7.17 11.21 5.05
C GLU A 25 5.90 10.68 5.70
N PHE A 26 5.88 9.38 5.96
CA PHE A 26 4.68 8.71 6.48
C PHE A 26 4.51 8.95 7.99
N GLU A 27 3.27 9.24 8.40
CA GLU A 27 2.91 9.59 9.77
C GLU A 27 1.85 8.62 10.29
N ASP A 28 1.78 8.43 11.61
CA ASP A 28 0.70 7.64 12.23
C ASP A 28 -0.55 8.50 12.39
N ILE A 29 -1.23 8.75 11.27
CA ILE A 29 -2.50 9.48 11.21
C ILE A 29 -3.57 8.60 10.56
N PRO A 30 -4.85 8.78 10.92
CA PRO A 30 -5.94 8.10 10.24
C PRO A 30 -6.08 8.60 8.80
N VAL A 31 -6.11 7.66 7.84
CA VAL A 31 -6.36 7.92 6.42
C VAL A 31 -7.44 6.97 5.93
N ASP A 32 -8.42 7.52 5.20
CA ASP A 32 -9.52 6.72 4.68
C ASP A 32 -9.03 5.81 3.54
N ILE A 33 -9.46 4.53 3.56
CA ILE A 33 -9.25 3.60 2.44
C ILE A 33 -9.86 4.20 1.18
N GLY A 34 -9.13 4.12 0.08
CA GLY A 34 -9.51 4.76 -1.18
C GLY A 34 -8.85 6.12 -1.40
N THR A 35 -8.10 6.65 -0.42
CA THR A 35 -7.23 7.82 -0.61
C THR A 35 -6.03 7.42 -1.49
N ARG A 36 -6.20 7.52 -2.81
CA ARG A 36 -5.23 7.01 -3.78
C ARG A 36 -4.33 8.11 -4.34
N ILE A 37 -3.06 7.77 -4.52
CA ILE A 37 -2.08 8.63 -5.18
C ILE A 37 -1.34 7.88 -6.28
N ILE A 38 -0.81 8.62 -7.24
CA ILE A 38 0.24 8.14 -8.12
C ILE A 38 1.54 8.74 -7.61
N LEU A 39 2.39 7.90 -7.02
CA LEU A 39 3.76 8.31 -6.69
C LEU A 39 4.61 8.17 -7.94
N ASN A 40 5.37 9.22 -8.27
CA ASN A 40 6.16 9.29 -9.48
C ASN A 40 7.61 9.70 -9.15
N LYS A 41 8.59 8.97 -9.71
CA LYS A 41 10.02 9.25 -9.61
C LYS A 41 10.69 8.92 -10.94
N GLY A 42 10.92 9.94 -11.76
CA GLY A 42 11.48 9.78 -13.10
C GLY A 42 10.53 9.01 -14.01
N GLU A 43 10.95 7.83 -14.48
CA GLU A 43 10.13 6.95 -15.33
C GLU A 43 9.27 5.96 -14.52
N ARG A 44 9.51 5.83 -13.22
CA ARG A 44 8.79 4.89 -12.35
C ARG A 44 7.56 5.55 -11.75
N LYS A 45 6.42 4.86 -11.86
CA LYS A 45 5.14 5.26 -11.28
C LYS A 45 4.52 4.10 -10.52
N ARG A 46 3.90 4.40 -9.38
CA ARG A 46 3.17 3.43 -8.56
C ARG A 46 1.84 4.04 -8.11
N LEU A 47 0.73 3.36 -8.38
CA LEU A 47 -0.57 3.68 -7.80
C LEU A 47 -0.58 3.10 -6.38
N ILE A 48 -0.92 3.92 -5.40
CA ILE A 48 -0.82 3.58 -3.97
C ILE A 48 -2.08 4.04 -3.26
N ASP A 49 -2.65 3.18 -2.42
CA ASP A 49 -3.72 3.51 -1.48
C ASP A 49 -3.11 3.87 -0.10
N LEU A 50 -3.16 5.17 0.23
CA LEU A 50 -2.62 5.68 1.49
C LEU A 50 -3.43 5.21 2.71
N GLY A 51 -4.72 4.92 2.54
CA GLY A 51 -5.55 4.36 3.60
C GLY A 51 -5.09 2.96 3.98
N ILE A 52 -4.83 2.10 2.99
CA ILE A 52 -4.25 0.77 3.23
C ILE A 52 -2.86 0.88 3.86
N LEU A 53 -1.98 1.73 3.34
CA LEU A 53 -0.66 1.94 3.94
C LEU A 53 -0.74 2.47 5.39
N SER A 54 -1.74 3.30 5.72
CA SER A 54 -1.95 3.78 7.10
C SER A 54 -2.28 2.66 8.08
N LEU A 55 -3.01 1.64 7.63
CA LEU A 55 -3.26 0.44 8.43
C LEU A 55 -1.97 -0.35 8.61
N ILE A 56 -1.24 -0.61 7.52
CA ILE A 56 0.00 -1.38 7.56
C ILE A 56 1.06 -0.69 8.42
N TYR A 57 1.15 0.64 8.38
CA TYR A 57 2.13 1.42 9.13
C TYR A 57 2.07 1.17 10.65
N LYS A 58 0.90 0.82 11.18
CA LYS A 58 0.71 0.48 12.60
C LYS A 58 1.44 -0.80 13.01
N LYS A 59 1.67 -1.73 12.07
CA LYS A 59 2.26 -3.06 12.32
C LYS A 59 3.62 -3.25 11.66
N ASN A 60 3.84 -2.64 10.49
CA ASN A 60 5.09 -2.77 9.74
C ASN A 60 5.46 -1.45 9.03
N ARG A 61 6.23 -0.61 9.73
CA ARG A 61 6.73 0.66 9.18
C ARG A 61 7.75 0.46 8.06
N ASN A 62 8.54 -0.61 8.11
CA ASN A 62 9.58 -0.89 7.12
C ASN A 62 8.97 -1.16 5.75
N PHE A 63 7.91 -1.98 5.68
CA PHE A 63 7.20 -2.21 4.42
C PHE A 63 6.70 -0.90 3.81
N VAL A 64 6.09 -0.03 4.61
CA VAL A 64 5.57 1.26 4.12
C VAL A 64 6.70 2.14 3.58
N GLN A 65 7.83 2.21 4.28
CA GLN A 65 9.00 2.98 3.84
C GLN A 65 9.57 2.45 2.53
N ASP A 66 9.77 1.13 2.44
CA ASP A 66 10.31 0.48 1.24
C ASP A 66 9.34 0.58 0.07
N TYR A 67 8.03 0.44 0.31
CA TYR A 67 7.00 0.50 -0.73
C TYR A 67 6.76 1.92 -1.25
N LEU A 68 7.07 2.95 -0.47
CA LEU A 68 7.09 4.34 -0.94
C LEU A 68 8.40 4.71 -1.63
N ASP A 69 9.45 3.88 -1.52
CA ASP A 69 10.70 4.11 -2.22
C ASP A 69 10.67 3.50 -3.62
N LEU A 70 10.53 4.37 -4.62
CA LEU A 70 10.54 3.97 -6.03
C LEU A 70 11.92 3.60 -6.58
N ASP A 71 13.00 3.72 -5.79
CA ASP A 71 14.29 3.10 -6.16
C ASP A 71 14.21 1.57 -6.12
N SER A 72 13.32 1.01 -5.30
CA SER A 72 13.01 -0.42 -5.28
C SER A 72 11.92 -0.77 -6.30
N SER A 73 12.24 -1.72 -7.19
CA SER A 73 11.24 -2.30 -8.11
C SER A 73 10.20 -3.11 -7.33
N LEU A 74 9.07 -3.44 -7.99
CA LEU A 74 8.11 -4.36 -7.40
C LEU A 74 8.69 -5.76 -7.18
N ASP A 75 9.65 -6.19 -8.02
CA ASP A 75 10.37 -7.45 -7.83
C ASP A 75 11.21 -7.42 -6.54
N ASN A 76 11.90 -6.30 -6.24
CA ASN A 76 12.64 -6.14 -5.00
C ASN A 76 11.69 -6.18 -3.77
N ILE A 77 10.50 -5.58 -3.90
CA ILE A 77 9.48 -5.63 -2.84
C ILE A 77 8.99 -7.07 -2.65
N HIS A 78 8.72 -7.79 -3.74
CA HIS A 78 8.27 -9.17 -3.70
C HIS A 78 9.33 -10.11 -3.11
N GLU A 79 10.60 -9.98 -3.51
CA GLU A 79 11.70 -10.76 -2.94
C GLU A 79 11.82 -10.55 -1.41
N LYS A 80 11.59 -9.32 -0.94
CA LYS A 80 11.72 -8.98 0.48
C LYS A 80 10.49 -9.34 1.33
N TYR A 81 9.30 -9.24 0.75
CA TYR A 81 8.03 -9.30 1.51
C TYR A 81 7.03 -10.36 1.03
N GLY A 82 7.31 -11.05 -0.08
CA GLY A 82 6.43 -12.04 -0.70
C GLY A 82 5.15 -11.45 -1.30
N VAL A 83 5.14 -10.14 -1.60
CA VAL A 83 3.97 -9.42 -2.10
C VAL A 83 4.35 -8.33 -3.11
N TYR A 84 3.42 -7.98 -3.98
CA TYR A 84 3.59 -6.90 -4.95
C TYR A 84 2.88 -5.60 -4.57
N THR A 85 1.85 -5.66 -3.72
CA THR A 85 1.04 -4.49 -3.40
C THR A 85 0.78 -4.34 -1.91
N GLU A 86 0.43 -3.14 -1.49
CA GLU A 86 -0.05 -2.86 -0.15
C GLU A 86 -1.30 -3.69 0.21
N LEU A 87 -2.18 -3.97 -0.76
CA LEU A 87 -3.38 -4.78 -0.51
C LEU A 87 -3.02 -6.25 -0.25
N GLU A 88 -2.05 -6.80 -1.00
CA GLU A 88 -1.51 -8.13 -0.74
C GLU A 88 -0.84 -8.20 0.65
N PHE A 89 -0.05 -7.19 1.01
CA PHE A 89 0.60 -7.13 2.33
C PHE A 89 -0.45 -7.07 3.46
N LEU A 90 -1.48 -6.25 3.31
CA LEU A 90 -2.59 -6.16 4.26
C LEU A 90 -3.27 -7.53 4.43
N SER A 91 -3.53 -8.22 3.33
CA SER A 91 -4.17 -9.53 3.28
C SER A 91 -3.39 -10.62 4.02
N ILE A 92 -2.07 -10.66 3.85
CA ILE A 92 -1.24 -11.71 4.46
C ILE A 92 -0.92 -11.39 5.92
N CYS A 93 -0.51 -10.15 6.20
CA CYS A 93 0.19 -9.81 7.45
C CYS A 93 -0.66 -9.00 8.44
N CYS A 94 -1.69 -8.29 7.97
CA CYS A 94 -2.36 -7.24 8.76
C CYS A 94 -3.90 -7.34 8.74
N GLN A 95 -4.46 -8.50 8.38
CA GLN A 95 -5.91 -8.70 8.27
C GLN A 95 -6.66 -8.41 9.59
N ASP A 96 -5.99 -8.60 10.73
CA ASP A 96 -6.46 -8.29 12.08
C ASP A 96 -6.74 -6.80 12.33
N LEU A 97 -6.14 -5.91 11.54
CA LEU A 97 -6.32 -4.46 11.67
C LEU A 97 -7.59 -3.94 10.96
N VAL A 98 -8.21 -4.77 10.13
CA VAL A 98 -9.46 -4.41 9.44
C VAL A 98 -10.63 -4.74 10.35
N SER A 99 -11.61 -3.84 10.46
CA SER A 99 -12.87 -4.10 11.18
C SER A 99 -14.02 -4.46 10.24
N ASP A 100 -14.02 -3.89 9.03
CA ASP A 100 -15.01 -4.13 7.99
C ASP A 100 -15.06 -5.61 7.56
N LEU A 101 -16.24 -6.22 7.66
CA LEU A 101 -16.43 -7.65 7.40
C LEU A 101 -16.37 -8.00 5.91
N ASP A 102 -16.82 -7.11 5.05
CA ASP A 102 -16.80 -7.33 3.60
C ASP A 102 -15.36 -7.25 3.09
N LEU A 103 -14.60 -6.26 3.55
CA LEU A 103 -13.17 -6.16 3.26
C LEU A 103 -12.42 -7.37 3.81
N LYS A 104 -12.72 -7.84 5.03
CA LYS A 104 -12.12 -9.09 5.55
C LYS A 104 -12.35 -10.27 4.62
N ALA A 105 -13.58 -10.48 4.16
CA ALA A 105 -13.90 -11.59 3.27
C ALA A 105 -13.12 -11.49 1.94
N VAL A 106 -12.93 -10.28 1.42
CA VAL A 106 -12.07 -10.04 0.24
C VAL A 106 -10.62 -10.38 0.55
N LEU A 107 -10.09 -9.92 1.69
CA LEU A 107 -8.71 -10.18 2.10
C LEU A 107 -8.43 -11.69 2.31
N GLU A 108 -9.39 -12.47 2.80
CA GLU A 108 -9.24 -13.94 2.93
C GLU A 108 -9.12 -14.64 1.58
N LYS A 109 -9.97 -14.25 0.63
CA LYS A 109 -9.91 -14.78 -0.74
C LYS A 109 -8.60 -14.40 -1.41
N LEU A 110 -8.18 -13.14 -1.25
CA LEU A 110 -6.92 -12.65 -1.79
C LEU A 110 -5.72 -13.40 -1.18
N LYS A 111 -5.73 -13.63 0.14
CA LYS A 111 -4.68 -14.39 0.83
C LYS A 111 -4.53 -15.79 0.25
N THR A 112 -5.67 -16.46 0.05
CA THR A 112 -5.70 -17.82 -0.53
C THR A 112 -5.09 -17.83 -1.93
N TYR A 113 -5.45 -16.84 -2.75
CA TYR A 113 -4.90 -16.69 -4.10
C TYR A 113 -3.39 -16.41 -4.11
N ILE A 114 -2.90 -15.52 -3.24
CA ILE A 114 -1.45 -15.23 -3.18
C ILE A 114 -0.69 -16.50 -2.77
N LEU A 115 -1.17 -17.21 -1.74
CA LEU A 115 -0.52 -18.45 -1.28
C LEU A 115 -0.53 -19.57 -2.33
N SER A 116 -1.51 -19.62 -3.23
CA SER A 116 -1.46 -20.56 -4.36
C SER A 116 -0.47 -20.12 -5.43
N ARG A 117 -0.43 -18.82 -5.76
CA ARG A 117 0.52 -18.25 -6.74
C ARG A 117 1.97 -18.54 -6.34
N GLU A 118 2.32 -18.30 -5.08
CA GLU A 118 3.70 -18.51 -4.61
C GLU A 118 4.09 -19.99 -4.64
N LYS A 119 3.15 -20.91 -4.37
CA LYS A 119 3.42 -22.35 -4.48
C LYS A 119 3.66 -22.82 -5.91
N GLU A 120 2.92 -22.27 -6.87
CA GLU A 120 3.11 -22.59 -8.29
C GLU A 120 4.43 -22.01 -8.83
N ALA A 121 4.96 -20.95 -8.24
CA ALA A 121 6.24 -20.36 -8.62
C ALA A 121 7.45 -21.17 -8.11
N ASP A 122 7.26 -22.02 -7.09
CA ASP A 122 8.29 -22.86 -6.47
C ASP A 122 8.41 -24.26 -7.13
N GLU A 123 7.52 -24.62 -8.07
CA GLU A 123 7.51 -25.91 -8.82
C GLU A 123 8.19 -25.80 -10.21
#